data_AF-A0A957ZNN4-F1
#
_entry.id   AF-A0A957ZNN4-F1
#
_cell.length_a   1.000
_cell.length_b   1.000
_cell.length_c   1.000
_cell.angle_alpha   90.00
_cell.angle_beta   90.00
_cell.angle_gamma   90.00
#
_symmetry.space_group_name_H-M   'P 1'
#
loop_
_entity.id
_entity.type
_entity.pdbx_description
1 polymer ?
#
loop_
_entity_poly.entity_id
_entity_poly.type
_entity_poly.pdbx_seq_one_letter_code
_entity_poly.pdbx_strand_id
1 'polypeptide(L)'
;MLTAPQQFPEVAGQFGQRYRVLGPLGAGGMGVVYRALDRLTGETVALKQVLTHPEGEALTAMTGADLRLSLAREFQSLASLRHPNIIDVRDYGFDTQRQPYFTMELLPDAQTILGAATGRTDGEKVDLLVQMLRALAYLHRHGIIHRDLKPPNVLVSQGRVKLLDFGLSLIIGEGGHPSGSLAYLSPEVLEQAPAGEAADLYAVGVIGYELFTGTHPFETGNLSRLIDAILDEMPDFTQPSIPPALAPVLERLMAKEPAQRYASAEETIHALSQAMGLALAQETKETRESFLQAAQFVGREAELAQLNGALEATLAGQGSSWLVGGESGVGKTRLLNEVRTQALVQGALVLRGQTASNGGSPYQLWRDIARWLVMLTEPDDLEAGVIQMLVPDLAVLLEREVAPPPTLEPEAAQTRLHSVLVRLVQRCLAQQPIVMILEDLQWAEANSLILLQRFNRLVLSQTQSPLLIIGSYSADHKRPEQLTDLPGMQ
;
A
#
# COMPACT_ATOMS: atom_id res chain seq x y z
N MET A 1 -10.17 -14.40 -30.88
CA MET A 1 -9.54 -15.73 -30.66
C MET A 1 -9.58 -15.99 -29.17
N LEU A 2 -10.23 -17.07 -28.73
CA LEU A 2 -10.37 -17.43 -27.31
C LEU A 2 -8.97 -17.70 -26.74
N THR A 3 -8.50 -16.85 -25.83
CA THR A 3 -7.24 -17.03 -25.11
C THR A 3 -7.34 -18.30 -24.25
N ALA A 4 -6.31 -19.14 -24.31
CA ALA A 4 -6.19 -20.33 -23.48
C ALA A 4 -6.33 -19.96 -21.98
N PRO A 5 -6.93 -20.82 -21.14
CA PRO A 5 -7.01 -20.56 -19.71
C PRO A 5 -5.60 -20.40 -19.14
N GLN A 6 -5.30 -19.22 -18.59
CA GLN A 6 -4.06 -18.98 -17.85
C GLN A 6 -3.99 -20.01 -16.70
N GLN A 7 -2.99 -20.89 -16.74
CA GLN A 7 -2.69 -21.78 -15.63
C GLN A 7 -2.11 -20.93 -14.50
N PHE A 8 -2.89 -20.72 -13.45
CA PHE A 8 -2.41 -20.10 -12.22
C PHE A 8 -1.61 -21.15 -11.43
N PRO A 9 -0.46 -20.80 -10.84
CA PRO A 9 0.19 -21.68 -9.88
C PRO A 9 -0.81 -21.99 -8.75
N GLU A 10 -0.98 -23.27 -8.40
CA GLU A 10 -1.77 -23.68 -7.25
C GLU A 10 -1.11 -23.14 -5.98
N VAL A 11 -1.58 -22.01 -5.48
CA VAL A 11 -1.20 -21.51 -4.16
C VAL A 11 -2.39 -21.74 -3.22
N ALA A 12 -2.54 -22.98 -2.77
CA ALA A 12 -3.19 -23.25 -1.50
C ALA A 12 -2.22 -22.78 -0.40
N GLY A 13 -2.45 -21.61 0.19
CA GLY A 13 -1.48 -21.06 1.13
C GLY A 13 -1.98 -19.86 1.94
N GLN A 14 -1.25 -19.56 3.01
CA GLN A 14 -1.41 -18.36 3.83
C GLN A 14 -0.18 -17.47 3.65
N PHE A 15 -0.39 -16.17 3.43
CA PHE A 15 0.67 -15.18 3.40
C PHE A 15 0.80 -14.53 4.78
N GLY A 16 2.01 -14.59 5.36
CA GLY A 16 2.31 -14.02 6.68
C GLY A 16 1.41 -14.52 7.82
N GLN A 17 0.83 -15.72 7.70
CA GLN A 17 -0.18 -16.31 8.61
C GLN A 17 -1.50 -15.52 8.77
N ARG A 18 -1.55 -14.27 8.27
CA ARG A 18 -2.69 -13.35 8.32
C ARG A 18 -3.62 -13.47 7.12
N TYR A 19 -3.06 -13.58 5.91
CA TYR A 19 -3.84 -13.50 4.68
C TYR A 19 -4.11 -14.90 4.15
N ARG A 20 -5.39 -15.30 4.14
CA ARG A 20 -5.83 -16.57 3.55
C ARG A 20 -6.22 -16.34 2.09
N VAL A 21 -5.53 -17.01 1.17
CA VAL A 21 -5.84 -16.92 -0.27
C VAL A 21 -7.22 -17.52 -0.53
N LEU A 22 -8.07 -16.76 -1.23
CA LEU A 22 -9.39 -17.19 -1.68
C LEU A 22 -9.39 -17.61 -3.17
N GLY A 23 -8.46 -17.07 -3.96
CA GLY A 23 -8.27 -17.44 -5.36
C GLY A 23 -7.46 -16.40 -6.14
N PRO A 24 -6.97 -16.73 -7.35
CA PRO A 24 -6.26 -15.77 -8.19
C PRO A 24 -7.21 -14.71 -8.78
N LEU A 25 -6.71 -13.49 -8.92
CA LEU A 25 -7.36 -12.38 -9.64
C LEU A 25 -6.68 -12.11 -11.00
N GLY A 26 -5.37 -12.35 -11.09
CA GLY A 26 -4.61 -12.16 -12.31
C GLY A 26 -3.13 -12.50 -12.13
N ALA A 27 -2.40 -12.68 -13.23
CA ALA A 27 -0.97 -12.92 -13.23
C ALA A 27 -0.29 -12.11 -14.34
N GLY A 28 0.91 -11.60 -14.08
CA GLY A 28 1.72 -10.82 -15.02
C GLY A 28 3.21 -10.97 -14.76
N GLY A 29 4.04 -10.27 -15.55
CA GLY A 29 5.50 -10.38 -15.47
C GLY A 29 6.10 -10.00 -14.11
N MET A 30 5.40 -9.20 -13.31
CA MET A 30 5.83 -8.77 -11.98
C MET A 30 5.31 -9.66 -10.84
N GLY A 31 4.53 -10.71 -11.16
CA GLY A 31 4.01 -11.68 -10.18
C GLY A 31 2.51 -11.93 -10.29
N VAL A 32 1.93 -12.42 -9.19
CA VAL A 32 0.54 -12.92 -9.16
C VAL A 32 -0.28 -12.13 -8.15
N VAL A 33 -1.51 -11.78 -8.54
CA VAL A 33 -2.48 -11.09 -7.69
C VAL A 33 -3.56 -12.07 -7.26
N TYR A 34 -3.82 -12.12 -5.97
CA TYR A 34 -4.82 -12.99 -5.35
C TYR A 34 -5.90 -12.15 -4.66
N ARG A 35 -7.12 -12.69 -4.64
CA ARG A 35 -8.12 -12.32 -3.67
C ARG A 35 -7.76 -13.03 -2.37
N ALA A 36 -7.63 -12.30 -1.27
CA ALA A 36 -7.30 -12.86 0.03
C ALA A 36 -8.23 -12.33 1.12
N LEU A 37 -8.54 -13.17 2.10
CA LEU A 37 -9.19 -12.75 3.34
C LEU A 37 -8.10 -12.32 4.33
N ASP A 38 -8.14 -11.08 4.78
CA ASP A 38 -7.40 -10.65 5.95
C ASP A 38 -8.09 -11.21 7.20
N ARG A 39 -7.49 -12.23 7.82
CA ARG A 39 -8.06 -12.88 9.01
C ARG A 39 -8.09 -11.95 10.23
N LEU A 40 -7.24 -10.91 10.25
CA LEU A 40 -7.20 -9.96 11.34
C LEU A 40 -8.43 -9.06 11.32
N THR A 41 -8.73 -8.46 10.17
CA THR A 41 -9.81 -7.46 10.01
C THR A 41 -11.14 -8.10 9.56
N GLY A 42 -11.09 -9.28 8.97
CA GLY A 42 -12.23 -9.92 8.30
C GLY A 42 -12.52 -9.36 6.91
N GLU A 43 -11.74 -8.39 6.42
CA GLU A 43 -11.94 -7.79 5.10
C GLU A 43 -11.31 -8.63 3.99
N THR A 44 -11.89 -8.56 2.79
CA THR A 44 -11.25 -9.12 1.59
C THR A 44 -10.37 -8.07 0.93
N VAL A 45 -9.14 -8.44 0.61
CA VAL A 45 -8.11 -7.59 -0.01
C VAL A 45 -7.62 -8.20 -1.31
N ALA A 46 -7.01 -7.37 -2.16
CA ALA A 46 -6.16 -7.85 -3.25
C ALA A 46 -4.72 -7.96 -2.72
N LEU A 47 -4.09 -9.12 -2.87
CA LEU A 47 -2.71 -9.39 -2.44
C LEU A 47 -1.86 -9.65 -3.67
N LYS A 48 -0.85 -8.82 -3.92
CA LYS A 48 0.11 -9.02 -4.99
C LYS A 48 1.39 -9.61 -4.43
N GLN A 49 1.72 -10.83 -4.85
CA GLN A 49 3.00 -11.47 -4.61
C GLN A 49 3.94 -11.05 -5.74
N VAL A 50 5.09 -10.46 -5.38
CA VAL A 50 6.11 -10.03 -6.34
C VAL A 50 7.13 -11.16 -6.48
N LEU A 51 7.31 -11.66 -7.70
CA LEU A 51 8.28 -12.72 -7.97
C LEU A 51 9.65 -12.09 -8.24
N THR A 52 10.63 -12.30 -7.34
CA THR A 52 11.97 -11.70 -7.47
C THR A 52 12.95 -12.57 -8.27
N HIS A 53 12.49 -13.69 -8.83
CA HIS A 53 13.29 -14.59 -9.67
C HIS A 53 12.49 -15.00 -10.91
N PRO A 54 12.69 -14.35 -12.06
CA PRO A 54 12.39 -15.01 -13.31
C PRO A 54 13.29 -16.25 -13.40
N GLU A 55 12.73 -17.40 -13.73
CA GLU A 55 13.53 -18.55 -14.16
C GLU A 55 14.28 -18.15 -15.44
N GLY A 56 15.51 -17.66 -15.28
CA GLY A 56 16.30 -17.16 -16.40
C GLY A 56 17.42 -16.26 -15.91
N GLU A 57 18.64 -16.62 -16.27
CA GLU A 57 19.87 -15.95 -15.88
C GLU A 57 19.87 -14.44 -16.18
N ALA A 58 20.61 -13.72 -15.33
CA ALA A 58 21.05 -12.33 -15.42
C ALA A 58 20.08 -11.23 -14.96
N LEU A 59 20.28 -10.79 -13.70
CA LEU A 59 20.34 -9.37 -13.32
C LEU A 59 21.23 -9.19 -12.07
N THR A 60 22.51 -8.91 -12.36
CA THR A 60 23.46 -7.99 -11.72
C THR A 60 23.39 -7.66 -10.21
N ALA A 61 24.50 -7.97 -9.53
CA ALA A 61 25.23 -7.20 -8.50
C ALA A 61 24.53 -6.74 -7.19
N MET A 62 23.20 -6.74 -7.08
CA MET A 62 22.52 -6.45 -5.82
C MET A 62 22.32 -7.73 -5.02
N THR A 63 22.70 -7.72 -3.74
CA THR A 63 22.38 -8.85 -2.88
C THR A 63 20.85 -8.93 -2.70
N GLY A 64 20.31 -10.12 -2.40
CA GLY A 64 18.88 -10.26 -2.11
C GLY A 64 18.41 -9.40 -0.92
N ALA A 65 19.32 -8.86 -0.10
CA ALA A 65 19.00 -7.88 0.93
C ALA A 65 18.81 -6.46 0.36
N ASP A 66 19.67 -6.04 -0.58
CA ASP A 66 19.58 -4.71 -1.21
C ASP A 66 18.32 -4.58 -2.07
N LEU A 67 17.93 -5.66 -2.77
CA LEU A 67 16.68 -5.70 -3.53
C LEU A 67 15.45 -5.55 -2.61
N ARG A 68 15.44 -6.24 -1.46
CA ARG A 68 14.37 -6.12 -0.48
C ARG A 68 14.28 -4.72 0.11
N LEU A 69 15.41 -4.09 0.43
CA LEU A 69 15.46 -2.72 0.93
C LEU A 69 14.97 -1.71 -0.11
N SER A 70 15.28 -1.94 -1.39
CA SER A 70 14.76 -1.12 -2.49
C SER A 70 13.24 -1.26 -2.62
N LEU A 71 12.73 -2.50 -2.68
CA LEU A 71 11.28 -2.78 -2.79
C LEU A 71 10.52 -2.14 -1.64
N ALA A 72 11.05 -2.32 -0.44
CA ALA A 72 10.56 -1.69 0.77
C ALA A 72 10.42 -0.16 0.70
N ARG A 73 11.44 0.55 0.19
CA ARG A 73 11.41 2.01 0.04
C ARG A 73 10.34 2.43 -0.96
N GLU A 74 10.17 1.70 -2.05
CA GLU A 74 9.06 1.99 -2.98
C GLU A 74 7.72 1.69 -2.32
N PHE A 75 7.56 0.58 -1.58
CA PHE A 75 6.34 0.34 -0.81
C PHE A 75 6.03 1.46 0.16
N GLN A 76 7.04 2.07 0.77
CA GLN A 76 6.84 3.25 1.60
C GLN A 76 6.29 4.42 0.80
N SER A 77 6.86 4.72 -0.35
CA SER A 77 6.33 5.72 -1.27
C SER A 77 4.86 5.42 -1.61
N LEU A 78 4.54 4.20 -2.05
CA LEU A 78 3.18 3.78 -2.43
C LEU A 78 2.18 3.88 -1.26
N ALA A 79 2.52 3.31 -0.11
CA ALA A 79 1.66 3.26 1.07
C ALA A 79 1.41 4.63 1.68
N SER A 80 2.20 5.64 1.30
CA SER A 80 2.07 7.01 1.76
C SER A 80 1.07 7.85 0.97
N LEU A 81 0.73 7.42 -0.24
CA LEU A 81 -0.12 8.18 -1.16
C LEU A 81 -1.60 7.98 -0.85
N ARG A 82 -2.37 9.06 -0.86
CA ARG A 82 -3.82 9.01 -0.69
C ARG A 82 -4.48 9.86 -1.76
N HIS A 83 -5.08 9.23 -2.76
CA HIS A 83 -5.77 9.92 -3.84
C HIS A 83 -6.95 9.07 -4.34
N PRO A 84 -8.12 9.66 -4.65
CA PRO A 84 -9.29 8.89 -5.08
C PRO A 84 -9.04 8.07 -6.35
N ASN A 85 -8.12 8.52 -7.22
CA ASN A 85 -7.76 7.83 -8.46
C ASN A 85 -6.46 7.02 -8.42
N ILE A 86 -5.91 6.78 -7.23
CA ILE A 86 -4.75 5.91 -7.01
C ILE A 86 -5.21 4.74 -6.12
N ILE A 87 -4.69 3.55 -6.36
CA ILE A 87 -4.98 2.38 -5.51
C ILE A 87 -4.39 2.57 -4.11
N ASP A 88 -5.18 2.27 -3.09
CA ASP A 88 -4.71 2.32 -1.71
C ASP A 88 -3.92 1.05 -1.36
N VAL A 89 -2.61 1.19 -1.18
CA VAL A 89 -1.71 0.13 -0.69
C VAL A 89 -1.77 0.11 0.84
N ARG A 90 -2.19 -1.03 1.40
CA ARG A 90 -2.58 -1.16 2.80
C ARG A 90 -1.50 -1.76 3.68
N ASP A 91 -0.87 -2.84 3.22
CA ASP A 91 0.11 -3.60 4.00
C ASP A 91 1.19 -4.20 3.12
N TYR A 92 2.32 -4.54 3.72
CA TYR A 92 3.48 -5.15 3.07
C TYR A 92 4.08 -6.22 3.98
N GLY A 93 4.58 -7.30 3.37
CA GLY A 93 5.25 -8.36 4.11
C GLY A 93 6.04 -9.29 3.21
N PHE A 94 6.54 -10.36 3.84
CA PHE A 94 7.27 -11.42 3.17
C PHE A 94 6.59 -12.76 3.44
N ASP A 95 6.48 -13.60 2.41
CA ASP A 95 5.97 -14.95 2.56
C ASP A 95 7.02 -15.90 3.18
N THR A 96 6.66 -17.17 3.35
CA THR A 96 7.54 -18.20 3.92
C THR A 96 8.80 -18.44 3.08
N GLN A 97 8.77 -18.13 1.79
CA GLN A 97 9.90 -18.20 0.87
C GLN A 97 10.67 -16.87 0.79
N ARG A 98 10.33 -15.90 1.64
CA ARG A 98 10.87 -14.53 1.67
C ARG A 98 10.63 -13.75 0.37
N GLN A 99 9.60 -14.12 -0.39
CA GLN A 99 9.14 -13.31 -1.50
C GLN A 99 8.29 -12.16 -0.96
N PRO A 100 8.51 -10.94 -1.46
CA PRO A 100 7.73 -9.78 -1.04
C PRO A 100 6.30 -9.90 -1.54
N TYR A 101 5.36 -9.49 -0.69
CA TYR A 101 3.98 -9.29 -1.08
C TYR A 101 3.45 -7.99 -0.47
N PHE A 102 2.42 -7.44 -1.09
CA PHE A 102 1.69 -6.32 -0.55
C PHE A 102 0.20 -6.49 -0.76
N THR A 103 -0.58 -5.83 0.07
CA THR A 103 -2.03 -5.81 -0.04
C THR A 103 -2.52 -4.44 -0.44
N MET A 104 -3.60 -4.43 -1.20
CA MET A 104 -4.27 -3.23 -1.67
C MET A 104 -5.78 -3.39 -1.53
N GLU A 105 -6.51 -2.29 -1.63
CA GLU A 105 -7.97 -2.36 -1.71
C GLU A 105 -8.42 -3.30 -2.84
N LEU A 106 -9.43 -4.12 -2.56
CA LEU A 106 -10.03 -4.96 -3.58
C LEU A 106 -11.08 -4.15 -4.34
N LEU A 107 -10.86 -3.94 -5.64
CA LEU A 107 -11.81 -3.23 -6.50
C LEU A 107 -12.92 -4.19 -7.00
N PRO A 108 -14.20 -3.96 -6.63
CA PRO A 108 -15.30 -4.80 -7.10
C PRO A 108 -15.57 -4.57 -8.59
N ASP A 109 -15.81 -5.66 -9.33
CA ASP A 109 -16.20 -5.64 -10.76
C ASP A 109 -15.30 -4.75 -11.64
N ALA A 110 -14.00 -4.70 -11.29
CA ALA A 110 -13.04 -3.85 -11.96
C ALA A 110 -12.78 -4.33 -13.39
N GLN A 111 -12.70 -3.38 -14.31
CA GLN A 111 -12.34 -3.61 -15.70
C GLN A 111 -11.15 -2.72 -16.05
N THR A 112 -10.38 -3.08 -17.08
CA THR A 112 -9.41 -2.13 -17.66
C THR A 112 -10.15 -0.91 -18.20
N ILE A 113 -9.46 0.23 -18.28
CA ILE A 113 -10.03 1.48 -18.80
C ILE A 113 -10.68 1.30 -20.17
N LEU A 114 -10.08 0.48 -21.05
CA LEU A 114 -10.63 0.15 -22.37
C LEU A 114 -11.90 -0.69 -22.26
N GLY A 115 -11.92 -1.71 -21.39
CA GLY A 115 -13.11 -2.53 -21.17
C GLY A 115 -14.28 -1.68 -20.66
N ALA A 116 -14.02 -0.85 -19.65
CA ALA A 116 -15.01 0.02 -19.04
C ALA A 116 -15.55 1.12 -19.98
N ALA A 117 -14.80 1.48 -21.01
CA ALA A 117 -15.21 2.49 -21.99
C ALA A 117 -16.10 1.95 -23.10
N THR A 118 -16.24 0.63 -23.23
CA THR A 118 -17.12 0.02 -24.23
C THR A 118 -18.56 0.49 -24.01
N GLY A 119 -19.16 1.07 -25.04
CA GLY A 119 -20.54 1.58 -24.98
C GLY A 119 -20.72 2.92 -24.25
N ARG A 120 -19.64 3.57 -23.80
CA ARG A 120 -19.69 4.91 -23.22
C ARG A 120 -19.68 6.01 -24.28
N THR A 121 -20.27 7.15 -23.94
CA THR A 121 -20.21 8.39 -24.72
C THR A 121 -18.81 9.01 -24.70
N ASP A 122 -18.51 9.88 -25.65
CA ASP A 122 -17.21 10.56 -25.71
C ASP A 122 -16.93 11.39 -24.45
N GLY A 123 -17.95 12.05 -23.90
CA GLY A 123 -17.83 12.78 -22.63
C GLY A 123 -17.43 11.89 -21.47
N GLU A 124 -18.00 10.69 -21.37
CA GLU A 124 -17.65 9.73 -20.32
C GLU A 124 -16.26 9.09 -20.53
N LYS A 125 -15.83 8.90 -21.78
CA LYS A 125 -14.45 8.48 -22.10
C LYS A 125 -13.43 9.54 -21.71
N VAL A 126 -13.72 10.81 -22.00
CA VAL A 126 -12.90 11.95 -21.57
C VAL A 126 -12.87 12.06 -20.05
N ASP A 127 -13.98 11.80 -19.35
CA ASP A 127 -13.98 11.78 -17.88
C ASP A 127 -13.02 10.72 -17.32
N LEU A 128 -12.97 9.52 -17.90
CA LEU A 128 -11.98 8.49 -17.52
C LEU A 128 -10.53 8.98 -17.74
N LEU A 129 -10.24 9.62 -18.89
CA LEU A 129 -8.92 10.21 -19.15
C LEU A 129 -8.57 11.29 -18.13
N VAL A 130 -9.52 12.16 -17.78
CA VAL A 130 -9.31 13.21 -16.77
C VAL A 130 -9.05 12.62 -15.39
N GLN A 131 -9.78 11.58 -14.99
CA GLN A 131 -9.53 10.91 -13.71
C GLN A 131 -8.12 10.28 -13.66
N MET A 132 -7.66 9.69 -14.77
CA MET A 132 -6.28 9.19 -14.91
C MET A 132 -5.26 10.33 -14.82
N LEU A 133 -5.48 11.45 -15.53
CA LEU A 133 -4.61 12.62 -15.49
C LEU A 133 -4.54 13.27 -14.10
N ARG A 134 -5.64 13.30 -13.33
CA ARG A 134 -5.63 13.78 -11.94
C ARG A 134 -4.72 12.92 -11.05
N ALA A 135 -4.74 11.60 -11.24
CA ALA A 135 -3.83 10.70 -10.52
C ALA A 135 -2.37 10.95 -10.91
N LEU A 136 -2.07 11.14 -12.21
CA LEU A 136 -0.72 11.48 -12.68
C LEU A 136 -0.25 12.83 -12.12
N ALA A 137 -1.08 13.87 -12.17
CA ALA A 137 -0.78 15.17 -11.57
C ALA A 137 -0.40 15.04 -10.08
N TYR A 138 -1.13 14.19 -9.34
CA TYR A 138 -0.80 13.89 -7.95
C TYR A 138 0.56 13.17 -7.83
N LEU A 139 0.82 12.13 -8.62
CA LEU A 139 2.10 11.41 -8.60
C LEU A 139 3.30 12.31 -8.95
N HIS A 140 3.18 13.08 -10.04
CA HIS A 140 4.21 13.98 -10.56
C HIS A 140 4.60 15.05 -9.55
N ARG A 141 3.63 15.65 -8.84
CA ARG A 141 3.89 16.58 -7.72
C ARG A 141 4.66 15.95 -6.55
N HIS A 142 4.61 14.63 -6.39
CA HIS A 142 5.39 13.87 -5.41
C HIS A 142 6.74 13.39 -5.96
N GLY A 143 7.11 13.80 -7.17
CA GLY A 143 8.34 13.35 -7.85
C GLY A 143 8.26 11.90 -8.32
N ILE A 144 7.07 11.30 -8.37
CA ILE A 144 6.85 9.92 -8.79
C ILE A 144 6.38 9.93 -10.25
N ILE A 145 7.12 9.25 -11.12
CA ILE A 145 6.75 9.01 -12.53
C ILE A 145 6.21 7.58 -12.62
N HIS A 146 5.11 7.35 -13.33
CA HIS A 146 4.48 6.04 -13.40
C HIS A 146 5.32 5.03 -14.20
N ARG A 147 5.82 5.43 -15.38
CA ARG A 147 6.75 4.68 -16.28
C ARG A 147 6.21 3.42 -16.96
N ASP A 148 5.21 2.75 -16.38
CA ASP A 148 4.55 1.58 -16.97
C ASP A 148 3.03 1.82 -17.13
N LEU A 149 2.64 2.99 -17.64
CA LEU A 149 1.22 3.32 -17.81
C LEU A 149 0.66 2.59 -19.04
N LYS A 150 -0.32 1.70 -18.80
CA LYS A 150 -0.99 0.88 -19.84
C LYS A 150 -2.36 0.43 -19.35
N PRO A 151 -3.30 0.01 -20.23
CA PRO A 151 -4.65 -0.35 -19.83
C PRO A 151 -4.77 -1.38 -18.70
N PRO A 152 -3.92 -2.43 -18.60
CA PRO A 152 -3.93 -3.33 -17.44
C PRO A 152 -3.66 -2.65 -16.09
N ASN A 153 -2.93 -1.53 -16.08
CA ASN A 153 -2.57 -0.76 -14.88
C ASN A 153 -3.55 0.39 -14.59
N VAL A 154 -4.59 0.55 -15.41
CA VAL A 154 -5.64 1.57 -15.25
C VAL A 154 -6.98 0.86 -15.12
N LEU A 155 -7.40 0.61 -13.88
CA LEU A 155 -8.67 -0.05 -13.63
C LEU A 155 -9.80 0.95 -13.41
N VAL A 156 -10.99 0.55 -13.80
CA VAL A 156 -12.22 1.28 -13.54
C VAL A 156 -13.15 0.39 -12.74
N SER A 157 -13.56 0.87 -11.57
CA SER A 157 -14.54 0.22 -10.71
C SER A 157 -15.59 1.24 -10.32
N GLN A 158 -16.86 0.90 -10.49
CA GLN A 158 -18.00 1.78 -10.17
C GLN A 158 -17.87 3.19 -10.78
N GLY A 159 -17.33 3.28 -12.00
CA GLY A 159 -17.13 4.55 -12.71
C GLY A 159 -15.91 5.36 -12.29
N ARG A 160 -15.11 4.89 -11.31
CA ARG A 160 -13.88 5.57 -10.86
C ARG A 160 -12.64 4.88 -11.39
N VAL A 161 -11.70 5.66 -11.92
CA VAL A 161 -10.36 5.19 -12.30
C VAL A 161 -9.50 4.96 -11.06
N LYS A 162 -8.70 3.91 -11.07
CA LYS A 162 -7.66 3.57 -10.09
C LYS A 162 -6.38 3.19 -10.83
N LEU A 163 -5.33 4.00 -10.67
CA LEU A 163 -3.99 3.66 -11.14
C LEU A 163 -3.33 2.62 -10.24
N LEU A 164 -2.74 1.60 -10.87
CA LEU A 164 -1.99 0.49 -10.25
C LEU A 164 -0.51 0.55 -10.66
N ASP A 165 0.33 -0.18 -9.93
CA ASP A 165 1.68 -0.57 -10.38
C ASP A 165 2.61 0.58 -10.82
N PHE A 166 2.45 1.76 -10.22
CA PHE A 166 3.39 2.88 -10.33
C PHE A 166 4.64 2.63 -9.46
N GLY A 167 5.78 3.20 -9.83
CA GLY A 167 7.02 3.21 -9.03
C GLY A 167 7.80 1.87 -8.92
N LEU A 168 7.16 0.72 -9.11
CA LEU A 168 7.79 -0.60 -8.94
C LEU A 168 8.71 -1.03 -10.10
N SER A 169 8.58 -0.41 -11.28
CA SER A 169 9.35 -0.78 -12.48
C SER A 169 10.85 -0.47 -12.38
N LEU A 170 11.24 0.46 -11.50
CA LEU A 170 12.64 0.83 -11.25
C LEU A 170 13.49 -0.28 -10.63
N ILE A 171 12.86 -1.22 -9.92
CA ILE A 171 13.58 -2.12 -9.00
C ILE A 171 13.85 -3.49 -9.59
N ILE A 172 12.94 -4.00 -10.41
CA ILE A 172 13.03 -5.40 -10.88
C ILE A 172 14.14 -5.57 -11.92
N GLY A 173 14.78 -4.47 -12.35
CA GLY A 173 15.67 -4.45 -13.50
C GLY A 173 14.86 -4.70 -14.76
N GLU A 174 15.22 -4.05 -15.86
CA GLU A 174 14.58 -4.26 -17.16
C GLU A 174 15.01 -5.63 -17.74
N GLY A 175 14.62 -6.71 -17.07
CA GLY A 175 14.71 -8.07 -17.56
C GLY A 175 13.56 -8.33 -18.53
N GLY A 176 13.62 -7.71 -19.71
CA GLY A 176 12.68 -7.89 -20.81
C GLY A 176 11.29 -7.30 -20.53
N HIS A 177 11.01 -6.12 -21.09
CA HIS A 177 9.63 -5.69 -21.20
C HIS A 177 8.84 -6.75 -21.99
N PRO A 178 7.78 -7.36 -21.43
CA PRO A 178 6.92 -8.22 -22.24
C PRO A 178 6.41 -7.40 -23.42
N SER A 179 6.27 -8.02 -24.59
CA SER A 179 5.90 -7.34 -25.86
C SER A 179 4.70 -6.38 -25.70
N GLY A 180 3.74 -6.70 -24.83
CA GLY A 180 2.57 -5.86 -24.54
C GLY A 180 2.82 -4.59 -23.71
N SER A 181 3.94 -4.48 -22.98
CA SER A 181 4.32 -3.23 -22.28
C SER A 181 4.96 -2.22 -23.24
N LEU A 182 5.72 -2.70 -24.24
CA LEU A 182 6.44 -1.85 -25.20
C LEU A 182 5.49 -0.98 -26.04
N ALA A 183 4.27 -1.46 -26.28
CA ALA A 183 3.26 -0.77 -27.09
C ALA A 183 2.83 0.62 -26.55
N TYR A 184 3.02 0.86 -25.24
CA TYR A 184 2.64 2.12 -24.58
C TYR A 184 3.83 3.00 -24.21
N LEU A 185 5.07 2.54 -24.49
CA LEU A 185 6.27 3.30 -24.17
C LEU A 185 6.42 4.49 -25.12
N SER A 186 6.94 5.58 -24.57
CA SER A 186 7.30 6.75 -25.35
C SER A 186 8.61 6.53 -26.13
N PRO A 187 8.82 7.26 -27.24
CA PRO A 187 10.04 7.17 -28.05
C PRO A 187 11.32 7.25 -27.22
N GLU A 188 11.40 8.24 -26.32
CA GLU A 188 12.58 8.47 -25.50
C GLU A 188 12.85 7.34 -24.50
N VAL A 189 11.81 6.62 -24.04
CA VAL A 189 11.99 5.44 -23.18
C VAL A 189 12.55 4.27 -23.99
N LEU A 190 12.08 4.05 -25.22
CA LEU A 190 12.62 3.02 -26.11
C LEU A 190 14.09 3.28 -26.47
N GLU A 191 14.46 4.55 -26.59
CA GLU A 191 15.84 4.99 -26.83
C GLU A 191 16.71 5.00 -25.56
N GLN A 192 16.18 4.56 -24.42
CA GLN A 192 16.84 4.56 -23.11
C GLN A 192 17.30 5.95 -22.63
N ALA A 193 16.63 7.01 -23.09
CA ALA A 193 16.83 8.36 -22.61
C ALA A 193 16.07 8.59 -21.27
N PRO A 194 16.44 9.62 -20.48
CA PRO A 194 15.77 9.90 -19.21
C PRO A 194 14.27 10.18 -19.39
N ALA A 195 13.43 9.29 -18.87
CA ALA A 195 11.98 9.42 -18.91
C ALA A 195 11.48 10.38 -17.81
N GLY A 196 10.77 11.42 -18.23
CA GLY A 196 10.10 12.40 -17.37
C GLY A 196 8.58 12.23 -17.33
N GLU A 197 7.88 13.20 -16.77
CA GLU A 197 6.40 13.26 -16.76
C GLU A 197 5.79 13.15 -18.17
N ALA A 198 6.49 13.70 -19.17
CA ALA A 198 6.09 13.65 -20.58
C ALA A 198 5.97 12.22 -21.15
N ALA A 199 6.68 11.24 -20.57
CA ALA A 199 6.58 9.83 -20.97
C ALA A 199 5.22 9.25 -20.54
N ASP A 200 4.76 9.55 -19.32
CA ASP A 200 3.43 9.15 -18.86
C ASP A 200 2.34 9.81 -19.72
N LEU A 201 2.52 11.08 -20.11
CA LEU A 201 1.56 11.79 -20.96
C LEU A 201 1.48 11.19 -22.38
N TYR A 202 2.59 10.69 -22.93
CA TYR A 202 2.55 9.94 -24.19
C TYR A 202 1.70 8.68 -24.06
N ALA A 203 1.89 7.90 -23.00
CA ALA A 203 1.08 6.72 -22.72
C ALA A 203 -0.41 7.07 -22.54
N VAL A 204 -0.74 8.22 -21.94
CA VAL A 204 -2.13 8.74 -21.91
C VAL A 204 -2.66 8.99 -23.33
N GLY A 205 -1.84 9.53 -24.23
CA GLY A 205 -2.18 9.72 -25.64
C GLY A 205 -2.51 8.40 -26.35
N VAL A 206 -1.67 7.38 -26.18
CA VAL A 206 -1.87 6.03 -26.74
C VAL A 206 -3.17 5.41 -26.21
N ILE A 207 -3.38 5.44 -24.89
CA ILE A 207 -4.60 4.92 -24.24
C ILE A 207 -5.83 5.70 -24.72
N GLY A 208 -5.72 7.02 -24.85
CA GLY A 208 -6.76 7.90 -25.35
C GLY A 208 -7.16 7.57 -26.78
N TYR A 209 -6.20 7.38 -27.67
CA TYR A 209 -6.46 6.94 -29.04
C TYR A 209 -7.25 5.62 -29.08
N GLU A 210 -6.82 4.62 -28.32
CA GLU A 210 -7.47 3.31 -28.28
C GLU A 210 -8.87 3.37 -27.62
N LEU A 211 -9.06 4.24 -26.63
CA LEU A 211 -10.37 4.54 -26.03
C LEU A 211 -11.42 4.99 -27.05
N PHE A 212 -11.02 5.82 -28.03
CA PHE A 212 -11.93 6.35 -29.05
C PHE A 212 -12.07 5.40 -30.24
N THR A 213 -10.97 4.84 -30.74
CA THR A 213 -10.96 4.01 -31.95
C THR A 213 -11.30 2.55 -31.70
N GLY A 214 -11.10 2.06 -30.47
CA GLY A 214 -11.19 0.64 -30.12
C GLY A 214 -10.00 -0.21 -30.59
N THR A 215 -8.97 0.43 -31.15
CA THR A 215 -7.77 -0.24 -31.69
C THR A 215 -6.50 0.51 -31.30
N HIS A 216 -5.42 -0.22 -31.04
CA HIS A 216 -4.11 0.37 -30.78
C HIS A 216 -3.64 1.22 -31.98
N PRO A 217 -2.97 2.38 -31.77
CA PRO A 217 -2.53 3.27 -32.85
C PRO A 217 -1.52 2.65 -33.82
N PHE A 218 -0.73 1.67 -33.36
CA PHE A 218 0.30 0.99 -34.13
C PHE A 218 0.08 -0.53 -34.18
N GLU A 219 0.61 -1.19 -35.20
CA GLU A 219 0.53 -2.65 -35.36
C GLU A 219 1.39 -3.37 -34.32
N THR A 220 0.77 -4.09 -33.38
CA THR A 220 1.47 -4.76 -32.26
C THR A 220 1.92 -6.20 -32.57
N GLY A 221 1.58 -6.73 -33.74
CA GLY A 221 1.88 -8.12 -34.13
C GLY A 221 3.35 -8.39 -34.47
N ASN A 222 4.13 -7.35 -34.76
CA ASN A 222 5.57 -7.44 -35.05
C ASN A 222 6.32 -6.40 -34.20
N LEU A 223 7.19 -6.89 -33.31
CA LEU A 223 7.86 -6.03 -32.33
C LEU A 223 8.81 -5.00 -32.98
N SER A 224 9.60 -5.41 -33.97
CA SER A 224 10.51 -4.48 -34.65
C SER A 224 9.75 -3.37 -35.36
N ARG A 225 8.66 -3.73 -36.06
CA ARG A 225 7.79 -2.75 -36.72
C ARG A 225 7.10 -1.82 -35.72
N LEU A 226 6.67 -2.35 -34.58
CA LEU A 226 6.06 -1.55 -33.52
C LEU A 226 7.05 -0.51 -32.99
N ILE A 227 8.30 -0.89 -32.76
CA ILE A 227 9.36 0.04 -32.33
C ILE A 227 9.57 1.11 -33.39
N ASP A 228 9.76 0.74 -34.66
CA ASP A 228 9.93 1.70 -35.77
C ASP A 228 8.74 2.67 -35.85
N ALA A 229 7.50 2.18 -35.73
CA ALA A 229 6.31 3.02 -35.76
C ALA A 229 6.22 3.96 -34.55
N ILE A 230 6.58 3.49 -33.36
CA ILE A 230 6.63 4.34 -32.15
C ILE A 230 7.69 5.43 -32.32
N LEU A 231 8.82 5.17 -32.95
CA LEU A 231 9.87 6.19 -33.16
C LEU A 231 9.49 7.18 -34.27
N ASP A 232 9.00 6.71 -35.41
CA ASP A 232 8.96 7.50 -36.64
C ASP A 232 7.56 7.85 -37.17
N GLU A 233 6.51 7.09 -36.81
CA GLU A 233 5.18 7.22 -37.44
C GLU A 233 4.17 7.97 -36.56
N MET A 234 3.32 8.84 -37.15
CA MET A 234 2.18 9.43 -36.46
C MET A 234 0.88 8.69 -36.80
N PRO A 235 0.03 8.34 -35.81
CA PRO A 235 -1.27 7.71 -36.08
C PRO A 235 -2.22 8.61 -36.88
N ASP A 236 -3.21 8.00 -37.51
CA ASP A 236 -4.30 8.75 -38.15
C ASP A 236 -5.35 9.20 -37.12
N PHE A 237 -5.27 10.48 -36.75
CA PHE A 237 -6.24 11.13 -35.85
C PHE A 237 -7.49 11.66 -36.56
N THR A 238 -7.61 11.50 -37.88
CA THR A 238 -8.76 11.99 -38.68
C THR A 238 -9.91 10.98 -38.77
N GLN A 239 -9.79 9.85 -38.09
CA GLN A 239 -10.81 8.80 -38.08
C GLN A 239 -12.13 9.28 -37.49
N PRO A 240 -13.29 8.88 -38.07
CA PRO A 240 -14.61 9.33 -37.60
C PRO A 240 -14.95 8.98 -36.15
N SER A 241 -14.27 7.98 -35.58
CA SER A 241 -14.42 7.56 -34.18
C SER A 241 -13.76 8.52 -33.18
N ILE A 242 -12.85 9.38 -33.64
CA ILE A 242 -12.22 10.42 -32.84
C ILE A 242 -12.97 11.73 -33.08
N PRO A 243 -13.55 12.35 -32.03
CA PRO A 243 -14.15 13.68 -32.16
C PRO A 243 -13.13 14.69 -32.72
N PRO A 244 -13.46 15.46 -33.77
CA PRO A 244 -12.50 16.38 -34.41
C PRO A 244 -11.85 17.38 -33.45
N ALA A 245 -12.56 17.76 -32.38
CA ALA A 245 -12.02 18.66 -31.36
C ALA A 245 -10.97 18.00 -30.46
N LEU A 246 -11.00 16.66 -30.29
CA LEU A 246 -10.04 15.90 -29.49
C LEU A 246 -8.79 15.50 -30.28
N ALA A 247 -8.87 15.40 -31.61
CA ALA A 247 -7.76 14.98 -32.44
C ALA A 247 -6.46 15.77 -32.19
N PRO A 248 -6.46 17.14 -32.12
CA PRO A 248 -5.25 17.90 -31.84
C PRO A 248 -4.66 17.65 -30.44
N VAL A 249 -5.51 17.27 -29.47
CA VAL A 249 -5.07 16.99 -28.10
C VAL A 249 -4.35 15.64 -28.04
N LEU A 250 -4.92 14.60 -28.67
CA LEU A 250 -4.31 13.28 -28.75
C LEU A 250 -3.03 13.31 -29.59
N GLU A 251 -3.04 14.04 -30.71
CA GLU A 251 -1.86 14.24 -31.57
C GLU A 251 -0.72 14.89 -30.78
N ARG A 252 -1.00 15.94 -30.00
CA ARG A 252 0.02 16.62 -29.18
C ARG A 252 0.54 15.73 -28.04
N LEU A 253 -0.31 14.92 -27.40
CA LEU A 253 0.16 13.94 -26.39
C LEU A 253 1.12 12.91 -27.01
N MET A 254 0.89 12.51 -28.25
CA MET A 254 1.68 11.51 -28.98
C MET A 254 2.82 12.10 -29.81
N ALA A 255 3.14 13.38 -29.65
CA ALA A 255 4.29 14.01 -30.32
C ALA A 255 5.59 13.27 -29.97
N LYS A 256 6.47 13.06 -30.95
CA LYS A 256 7.70 12.27 -30.76
C LYS A 256 8.65 12.94 -29.77
N GLU A 257 8.88 14.24 -29.96
CA GLU A 257 9.70 15.05 -29.06
C GLU A 257 8.95 15.36 -27.75
N PRO A 258 9.50 14.98 -26.57
CA PRO A 258 8.84 15.23 -25.27
C PRO A 258 8.49 16.71 -25.04
N ALA A 259 9.34 17.62 -25.51
CA ALA A 259 9.14 19.07 -25.37
C ALA A 259 7.98 19.63 -26.21
N GLN A 260 7.47 18.88 -27.20
CA GLN A 260 6.32 19.27 -28.01
C GLN A 260 4.98 18.83 -27.38
N ARG A 261 5.03 17.96 -26.36
CA ARG A 261 3.84 17.49 -25.63
C ARG A 261 3.32 18.58 -24.68
N TYR A 262 2.32 18.24 -23.88
CA TYR A 262 1.88 19.09 -22.77
C TYR A 262 2.92 19.08 -21.66
N ALA A 263 3.10 20.22 -20.98
CA ALA A 263 4.09 20.37 -19.91
C ALA A 263 3.67 19.65 -18.63
N SER A 264 2.38 19.44 -18.40
CA SER A 264 1.86 18.72 -17.23
C SER A 264 0.49 18.09 -17.50
N ALA A 265 0.09 17.18 -16.61
CA ALA A 265 -1.24 16.58 -16.64
C ALA A 265 -2.37 17.61 -16.49
N GLU A 266 -2.17 18.68 -15.71
CA GLU A 266 -3.14 19.78 -15.57
C GLU A 266 -3.33 20.58 -16.87
N GLU A 267 -2.26 20.81 -17.64
CA GLU A 267 -2.35 21.44 -18.97
C GLU A 267 -3.16 20.54 -19.91
N THR A 268 -2.95 19.22 -19.86
CA THR A 268 -3.73 18.26 -20.64
C THR A 268 -5.21 18.26 -20.25
N ILE A 269 -5.55 18.28 -18.95
CA ILE A 269 -6.95 18.36 -18.50
C ILE A 269 -7.61 19.65 -19.04
N HIS A 270 -6.89 20.78 -19.01
CA HIS A 270 -7.40 22.03 -19.55
C HIS A 270 -7.64 21.93 -21.08
N ALA A 271 -6.73 21.30 -21.82
CA ALA A 271 -6.90 21.09 -23.26
C ALA A 271 -8.11 20.21 -23.59
N LEU A 272 -8.31 19.10 -22.86
CA LEU A 272 -9.48 18.22 -23.00
C LEU A 272 -10.79 18.96 -22.65
N SER A 273 -10.76 19.79 -21.61
CA SER A 273 -11.90 20.62 -21.18
C SER A 273 -12.33 21.59 -22.29
N GLN A 274 -11.37 22.29 -22.89
CA GLN A 274 -11.63 23.22 -24.00
C GLN A 274 -12.13 22.49 -25.25
N ALA A 275 -11.52 21.36 -25.60
CA ALA A 275 -11.90 20.56 -26.76
C ALA A 275 -13.36 20.06 -26.67
N MET A 276 -13.79 19.62 -25.49
CA MET A 276 -15.14 19.09 -25.29
C MET A 276 -16.18 20.15 -24.93
N GLY A 277 -15.77 21.40 -24.67
CA GLY A 277 -16.67 22.42 -24.11
C GLY A 277 -17.24 22.03 -22.75
N LEU A 278 -16.53 21.20 -21.98
CA LEU A 278 -16.95 20.69 -20.68
C LEU A 278 -16.19 21.41 -19.56
N ALA A 279 -16.86 21.74 -18.47
CA ALA A 279 -16.21 22.24 -17.26
C ALA A 279 -15.57 21.09 -16.46
N LEU A 280 -14.46 20.56 -16.96
CA LEU A 280 -13.70 19.49 -16.30
C LEU A 280 -12.82 20.12 -15.21
N ALA A 281 -13.16 19.90 -13.95
CA ALA A 281 -12.38 20.44 -12.85
C ALA A 281 -10.95 19.86 -12.84
N GLN A 282 -9.91 20.69 -12.75
CA GLN A 282 -8.53 20.20 -12.60
C GLN A 282 -8.34 19.42 -11.29
N GLU A 283 -9.01 19.88 -10.22
CA GLU A 283 -9.04 19.22 -8.92
C GLU A 283 -10.50 19.07 -8.46
N THR A 284 -10.84 17.90 -7.93
CA THR A 284 -12.09 17.73 -7.18
C THR A 284 -11.86 18.13 -5.72
N LYS A 285 -12.95 18.26 -4.94
CA LYS A 285 -12.83 18.48 -3.49
C LYS A 285 -12.02 17.36 -2.83
N GLU A 286 -12.26 16.11 -3.23
CA GLU A 286 -11.53 14.94 -2.75
C GLU A 286 -10.05 14.99 -3.14
N THR A 287 -9.69 15.35 -4.38
CA THR A 287 -8.27 15.46 -4.76
C THR A 287 -7.57 16.60 -4.03
N ARG A 288 -8.26 17.71 -3.76
CA ARG A 288 -7.70 18.82 -2.97
C ARG A 288 -7.49 18.44 -1.51
N GLU A 289 -8.43 17.70 -0.91
CA GLU A 289 -8.26 17.14 0.42
C GLU A 289 -7.10 16.15 0.47
N SER A 290 -6.94 15.32 -0.56
CA SER A 290 -5.76 14.46 -0.75
C SER A 290 -4.46 15.27 -0.77
N PHE A 291 -4.39 16.40 -1.48
CA PHE A 291 -3.21 17.27 -1.45
C PHE A 291 -2.95 17.89 -0.07
N LEU A 292 -3.99 18.22 0.69
CA LEU A 292 -3.84 18.73 2.06
C LEU A 292 -3.36 17.64 3.03
N GLN A 293 -3.80 16.40 2.84
CA GLN A 293 -3.33 15.23 3.60
C GLN A 293 -1.90 14.81 3.20
N ALA A 294 -1.52 15.09 1.95
CA ALA A 294 -0.22 14.80 1.38
C ALA A 294 0.78 15.95 1.49
N ALA A 295 0.45 17.03 2.23
CA ALA A 295 1.41 18.07 2.56
C ALA A 295 2.66 17.40 3.14
N GLN A 296 3.81 17.72 2.54
CA GLN A 296 5.12 17.17 2.90
C GLN A 296 5.24 17.05 4.42
N PHE A 297 5.79 15.93 4.88
CA PHE A 297 6.15 15.72 6.28
C PHE A 297 7.32 16.65 6.65
N VAL A 298 7.05 17.95 6.76
CA VAL A 298 8.02 19.01 7.03
C VAL A 298 7.94 19.38 8.50
N GLY A 299 9.12 19.52 9.14
CA GLY A 299 9.23 19.99 10.51
C GLY A 299 9.10 18.90 11.57
N ARG A 300 9.19 17.62 11.18
CA ARG A 300 9.23 16.45 12.07
C ARG A 300 10.39 15.50 11.75
N GLU A 301 11.38 15.99 11.01
CA GLU A 301 12.55 15.22 10.60
C GLU A 301 13.39 14.79 11.81
N ALA A 302 13.44 15.62 12.85
CA ALA A 302 14.14 15.31 14.09
C ALA A 302 13.47 14.16 14.85
N GLU A 303 12.15 14.22 15.04
CA GLU A 303 11.39 13.17 15.72
C GLU A 303 11.40 11.86 14.92
N LEU A 304 11.28 11.94 13.60
CA LEU A 304 11.41 10.76 12.74
C LEU A 304 12.82 10.16 12.84
N ALA A 305 13.87 10.97 12.82
CA ALA A 305 15.23 10.49 13.00
C ALA A 305 15.44 9.81 14.37
N GLN A 306 14.85 10.35 15.44
CA GLN A 306 14.89 9.72 16.76
C GLN A 306 14.20 8.35 16.79
N LEU A 307 12.98 8.26 16.26
CA LEU A 307 12.24 7.00 16.23
C LEU A 307 12.89 5.97 15.28
N ASN A 308 13.52 6.42 14.19
CA ASN A 308 14.28 5.53 13.31
C ASN A 308 15.55 5.01 14.00
N GLY A 309 16.25 5.85 14.77
CA GLY A 309 17.37 5.40 15.60
C GLY A 309 16.94 4.38 16.67
N ALA A 310 15.76 4.58 17.28
CA ALA A 310 15.18 3.62 18.21
C ALA A 310 14.82 2.29 17.53
N LEU A 311 14.30 2.34 16.29
CA LEU A 311 14.03 1.17 15.46
C LEU A 311 15.31 0.41 15.14
N GLU A 312 16.37 1.09 14.69
CA GLU A 312 17.67 0.47 14.40
C GLU A 312 18.26 -0.22 15.64
N ALA A 313 18.20 0.44 16.81
CA ALA A 313 18.63 -0.16 18.07
C ALA A 313 17.81 -1.42 18.43
N THR A 314 16.50 -1.37 18.19
CA THR A 314 15.58 -2.50 18.44
C THR A 314 15.90 -3.69 17.56
N LEU A 315 16.17 -3.45 16.27
CA LEU A 315 16.60 -4.48 15.33
C LEU A 315 17.96 -5.07 15.72
N ALA A 316 18.82 -4.28 16.37
CA ALA A 316 20.08 -4.73 16.97
C ALA A 316 19.93 -5.41 18.35
N GLY A 317 18.70 -5.64 18.83
CA GLY A 317 18.43 -6.35 20.09
C GLY A 317 18.11 -5.46 21.30
N GLN A 318 18.11 -4.14 21.14
CA GLN A 318 17.93 -3.17 22.24
C GLN A 318 16.56 -2.50 22.18
N GLY A 319 15.64 -2.91 23.06
CA GLY A 319 14.31 -2.32 23.14
C GLY A 319 14.32 -0.91 23.73
N SER A 320 13.28 -0.15 23.39
CA SER A 320 13.02 1.17 23.99
C SER A 320 11.54 1.50 23.94
N SER A 321 11.13 2.50 24.73
CA SER A 321 9.74 2.95 24.82
C SER A 321 9.65 4.46 24.68
N TRP A 322 8.75 4.95 23.85
CA TRP A 322 8.66 6.36 23.43
C TRP A 322 7.22 6.88 23.45
N LEU A 323 7.04 8.16 23.78
CA LEU A 323 5.76 8.84 23.71
C LEU A 323 5.77 10.01 22.72
N VAL A 324 4.84 9.98 21.76
CA VAL A 324 4.62 11.03 20.78
C VAL A 324 3.42 11.89 21.20
N GLY A 325 3.73 13.07 21.76
CA GLY A 325 2.72 14.06 22.17
C GLY A 325 2.55 15.20 21.16
N GLY A 326 1.35 15.77 21.10
CA GLY A 326 1.08 17.00 20.34
C GLY A 326 -0.42 17.28 20.20
N GLU A 327 -0.77 18.47 19.73
CA GLU A 327 -2.17 18.88 19.46
C GLU A 327 -2.84 17.96 18.43
N SER A 328 -4.17 17.91 18.44
CA SER A 328 -4.94 17.16 17.44
C SER A 328 -4.65 17.69 16.03
N GLY A 329 -4.51 16.78 15.05
CA GLY A 329 -4.24 17.16 13.66
C GLY A 329 -2.78 17.50 13.33
N VAL A 330 -1.85 17.53 14.30
CA VAL A 330 -0.42 17.89 14.07
C VAL A 330 0.42 16.81 13.34
N GLY A 331 -0.21 15.76 12.81
CA GLY A 331 0.48 14.72 12.04
C GLY A 331 1.08 13.55 12.84
N LYS A 332 0.67 13.32 14.10
CA LYS A 332 1.17 12.19 14.93
C LYS A 332 0.97 10.82 14.26
N THR A 333 -0.25 10.53 13.79
CA THR A 333 -0.55 9.28 13.07
C THR A 333 0.30 9.15 11.80
N ARG A 334 0.65 10.26 11.14
CA ARG A 334 1.54 10.23 9.98
C ARG A 334 2.96 9.83 10.38
N LEU A 335 3.53 10.46 11.42
CA LEU A 335 4.85 10.09 11.96
C LEU A 335 4.90 8.59 12.32
N LEU A 336 3.89 8.09 13.02
CA LEU A 336 3.80 6.67 13.38
C LEU A 336 3.70 5.75 12.15
N ASN A 337 3.00 6.16 11.10
CA ASN A 337 2.92 5.40 9.85
C ASN A 337 4.26 5.36 9.09
N GLU A 338 5.08 6.41 9.17
CA GLU A 338 6.44 6.39 8.60
C GLU A 338 7.31 5.35 9.32
N VAL A 339 7.35 5.39 10.65
CA VAL A 339 8.13 4.44 11.47
C VAL A 339 7.62 3.02 11.30
N ARG A 340 6.29 2.84 11.27
CA ARG A 340 5.64 1.55 10.97
C ARG A 340 6.16 0.97 9.66
N THR A 341 6.16 1.79 8.62
CA THR A 341 6.55 1.34 7.30
C THR A 341 8.01 0.91 7.30
N GLN A 342 8.90 1.71 7.89
CA GLN A 342 10.30 1.33 8.03
C GLN A 342 10.49 0.04 8.84
N ALA A 343 9.71 -0.17 9.90
CA ALA A 343 9.77 -1.40 10.69
C ALA A 343 9.37 -2.64 9.89
N LEU A 344 8.26 -2.57 9.13
CA LEU A 344 7.83 -3.66 8.24
C LEU A 344 8.89 -3.97 7.18
N VAL A 345 9.45 -2.93 6.59
CA VAL A 345 10.53 -2.99 5.60
C VAL A 345 11.76 -3.73 6.14
N GLN A 346 12.15 -3.44 7.38
CA GLN A 346 13.32 -4.04 8.02
C GLN A 346 13.00 -5.40 8.66
N GLY A 347 11.80 -5.94 8.44
CA GLY A 347 11.40 -7.28 8.87
C GLY A 347 11.02 -7.39 10.35
N ALA A 348 10.72 -6.28 11.02
CA ALA A 348 10.14 -6.31 12.35
C ALA A 348 8.64 -6.63 12.30
N LEU A 349 8.16 -7.38 13.29
CA LEU A 349 6.73 -7.56 13.50
C LEU A 349 6.12 -6.28 14.05
N VAL A 350 5.22 -5.65 13.28
CA VAL A 350 4.51 -4.48 13.77
C VAL A 350 3.14 -4.85 14.34
N LEU A 351 2.91 -4.52 15.61
CA LEU A 351 1.66 -4.74 16.33
C LEU A 351 1.01 -3.37 16.61
N ARG A 352 -0.22 -3.16 16.16
CA ARG A 352 -0.92 -1.88 16.32
C ARG A 352 -2.13 -2.03 17.22
N GLY A 353 -2.31 -1.06 18.10
CA GLY A 353 -3.50 -0.89 18.93
C GLY A 353 -3.98 0.55 18.87
N GLN A 354 -5.30 0.76 18.82
CA GLN A 354 -5.88 2.10 18.86
C GLN A 354 -7.08 2.12 19.80
N THR A 355 -7.28 3.26 20.47
CA THR A 355 -8.47 3.51 21.30
C THR A 355 -9.42 4.48 20.62
N ALA A 356 -10.72 4.34 20.87
CA ALA A 356 -11.74 5.25 20.35
C ALA A 356 -12.29 6.14 21.47
N SER A 357 -12.64 7.38 21.15
CA SER A 357 -13.17 8.37 22.10
C SER A 357 -14.52 8.00 22.74
N ASN A 358 -15.24 7.02 22.19
CA ASN A 358 -16.63 6.71 22.55
C ASN A 358 -16.78 5.69 23.68
N GLY A 359 -15.78 5.55 24.56
CA GLY A 359 -15.84 4.58 25.67
C GLY A 359 -15.76 3.14 25.17
N GLY A 360 -14.57 2.75 24.70
CA GLY A 360 -14.30 1.43 24.14
C GLY A 360 -14.64 0.26 25.05
N SER A 361 -14.66 -0.95 24.48
CA SER A 361 -14.69 -2.17 25.27
C SER A 361 -13.42 -2.29 26.13
N PRO A 362 -13.47 -2.95 27.29
CA PRO A 362 -12.28 -3.20 28.09
C PRO A 362 -11.13 -3.75 27.25
N TYR A 363 -9.93 -3.20 27.45
CA TYR A 363 -8.73 -3.58 26.69
C TYR A 363 -8.82 -3.39 25.17
N GLN A 364 -9.65 -2.47 24.67
CA GLN A 364 -9.74 -2.16 23.23
C GLN A 364 -8.36 -1.98 22.58
N LEU A 365 -7.44 -1.26 23.26
CA LEU A 365 -6.07 -1.03 22.81
C LEU A 365 -5.32 -2.32 22.46
N TRP A 366 -5.59 -3.41 23.19
CA TRP A 366 -4.85 -4.67 23.11
C TRP A 366 -5.55 -5.72 22.25
N ARG A 367 -6.77 -5.46 21.78
CA ARG A 367 -7.59 -6.46 21.10
C ARG A 367 -6.95 -6.94 19.80
N ASP A 368 -6.55 -6.01 18.93
CA ASP A 368 -5.93 -6.36 17.64
C ASP A 368 -4.53 -6.95 17.81
N ILE A 369 -3.80 -6.48 18.84
CA ILE A 369 -2.52 -7.06 19.25
C ILE A 369 -2.71 -8.51 19.69
N ALA A 370 -3.72 -8.79 20.53
CA ALA A 370 -4.02 -10.14 21.00
C ALA A 370 -4.39 -11.07 19.84
N ARG A 371 -5.18 -10.60 18.86
CA ARG A 371 -5.49 -11.35 17.64
C ARG A 371 -4.23 -11.77 16.89
N TRP A 372 -3.29 -10.83 16.69
CA TRP A 372 -2.00 -11.10 16.07
C TRP A 372 -1.18 -12.13 16.84
N LEU A 373 -1.03 -11.93 18.16
CA LEU A 373 -0.23 -12.80 19.00
C LEU A 373 -0.74 -14.23 18.95
N VAL A 374 -2.05 -14.44 19.00
CA VAL A 374 -2.64 -15.77 18.92
C VAL A 374 -2.38 -16.43 17.56
N MET A 375 -2.48 -15.68 16.45
CA MET A 375 -2.16 -16.23 15.12
C MET A 375 -0.70 -16.67 15.01
N LEU A 376 0.23 -15.95 15.64
CA LEU A 376 1.67 -16.18 15.50
C LEU A 376 2.25 -17.20 16.49
N THR A 377 1.56 -17.50 17.59
CA THR A 377 2.12 -18.27 18.71
C THR A 377 1.45 -19.61 18.99
N GLU A 378 0.35 -19.92 18.29
CA GLU A 378 -0.45 -21.14 18.47
C GLU A 378 -0.71 -21.45 19.97
N PRO A 379 -1.53 -20.65 20.66
CA PRO A 379 -1.72 -20.78 22.10
C PRO A 379 -2.35 -22.13 22.48
N ASP A 380 -1.96 -22.65 23.64
CA ASP A 380 -2.61 -23.81 24.25
C ASP A 380 -4.08 -23.51 24.64
N ASP A 381 -4.83 -24.53 25.04
CA ASP A 381 -6.27 -24.37 25.34
C ASP A 381 -6.55 -23.39 26.48
N LEU A 382 -5.68 -23.34 27.49
CA LEU A 382 -5.84 -22.42 28.62
C LEU A 382 -5.56 -20.98 28.17
N GLU A 383 -4.49 -20.78 27.41
CA GLU A 383 -4.12 -19.48 26.85
C GLU A 383 -5.21 -18.98 25.89
N ALA A 384 -5.70 -19.84 25.00
CA ALA A 384 -6.80 -19.52 24.10
C ALA A 384 -8.07 -19.14 24.89
N GLY A 385 -8.46 -19.91 25.90
CA GLY A 385 -9.62 -19.59 26.74
C GLY A 385 -9.47 -18.23 27.44
N VAL A 386 -8.28 -17.91 27.96
CA VAL A 386 -8.02 -16.61 28.59
C VAL A 386 -8.09 -15.46 27.58
N ILE A 387 -7.52 -15.61 26.38
CA ILE A 387 -7.55 -14.58 25.34
C ILE A 387 -8.95 -14.40 24.72
N GLN A 388 -9.79 -15.44 24.73
CA GLN A 388 -11.17 -15.35 24.25
C GLN A 388 -11.98 -14.25 24.95
N MET A 389 -11.64 -13.91 26.19
CA MET A 389 -12.24 -12.79 26.92
C MET A 389 -11.99 -11.42 26.25
N LEU A 390 -10.88 -11.27 25.54
CA LEU A 390 -10.52 -10.07 24.76
C LEU A 390 -10.97 -10.16 23.31
N VAL A 391 -10.93 -11.37 22.76
CA VAL A 391 -11.21 -11.67 21.35
C VAL A 391 -12.37 -12.67 21.31
N PRO A 392 -13.63 -12.22 21.38
CA PRO A 392 -14.78 -13.14 21.47
C PRO A 392 -14.88 -14.13 20.29
N ASP A 393 -14.40 -13.72 19.11
CA ASP A 393 -14.38 -14.50 17.88
C ASP A 393 -13.11 -15.36 17.72
N LEU A 394 -12.36 -15.61 18.81
CA LEU A 394 -11.10 -16.36 18.77
C LEU A 394 -11.22 -17.77 18.18
N ALA A 395 -12.32 -18.46 18.45
CA ALA A 395 -12.56 -19.81 17.91
C ALA A 395 -12.64 -19.81 16.37
N VAL A 396 -13.23 -18.76 15.80
CA VAL A 396 -13.27 -18.57 14.33
C VAL A 396 -11.86 -18.27 13.82
N LEU A 397 -11.11 -17.41 14.53
CA LEU A 397 -9.75 -17.04 14.15
C LEU A 397 -8.81 -18.26 14.14
N LEU A 398 -8.90 -19.12 15.16
CA LEU A 398 -8.10 -20.34 15.31
C LEU A 398 -8.63 -21.54 14.52
N GLU A 399 -9.83 -21.42 13.92
CA GLU A 399 -10.53 -22.51 13.23
C GLU A 399 -10.69 -23.77 14.10
N ARG A 400 -10.85 -23.60 15.43
CA ARG A 400 -11.02 -24.68 16.42
C ARG A 400 -11.90 -24.23 17.58
N GLU A 401 -12.48 -25.20 18.29
CA GLU A 401 -13.20 -24.90 19.54
C GLU A 401 -12.24 -24.39 20.62
N VAL A 402 -12.70 -23.41 21.38
CA VAL A 402 -11.98 -22.82 22.52
C VAL A 402 -12.85 -22.94 23.75
N ALA A 403 -12.37 -23.71 24.74
CA ALA A 403 -13.06 -23.87 26.00
C ALA A 403 -12.90 -22.62 26.87
N PRO A 404 -13.93 -22.25 27.66
CA PRO A 404 -13.81 -21.12 28.58
C PRO A 404 -12.75 -21.42 29.64
N PRO A 405 -11.99 -20.40 30.08
CA PRO A 405 -10.96 -20.60 31.09
C PRO A 405 -11.61 -20.88 32.46
N PRO A 406 -10.88 -21.54 33.39
CA PRO A 406 -11.37 -21.74 34.75
C PRO A 406 -11.77 -20.42 35.41
N THR A 407 -12.95 -20.41 36.03
CA THR A 407 -13.48 -19.23 36.72
C THR A 407 -12.58 -18.82 37.87
N LEU A 408 -12.27 -17.53 37.94
CA LEU A 408 -11.44 -16.92 38.97
C LEU A 408 -12.10 -15.64 39.46
N GLU A 409 -11.66 -15.18 40.64
CA GLU A 409 -11.92 -13.83 41.10
C GLU A 409 -11.39 -12.78 40.10
N PRO A 410 -12.05 -11.61 39.95
CA PRO A 410 -11.72 -10.63 38.90
C PRO A 410 -10.25 -10.22 38.84
N GLU A 411 -9.61 -9.98 39.99
CA GLU A 411 -8.20 -9.57 40.08
C GLU A 411 -7.24 -10.70 39.63
N ALA A 412 -7.55 -11.94 39.99
CA ALA A 412 -6.78 -13.10 39.58
C ALA A 412 -6.96 -13.40 38.08
N ALA A 413 -8.17 -13.25 37.55
CA ALA A 413 -8.46 -13.37 36.13
C ALA A 413 -7.69 -12.31 35.32
N GLN A 414 -7.69 -11.06 35.79
CA GLN A 414 -6.92 -9.97 35.19
C GLN A 414 -5.43 -10.25 35.17
N THR A 415 -4.86 -10.66 36.32
CA THR A 415 -3.44 -10.98 36.44
C THR A 415 -3.05 -12.12 35.51
N ARG A 416 -3.90 -13.16 35.40
CA ARG A 416 -3.69 -14.26 34.46
C ARG A 416 -3.69 -13.76 33.02
N LEU A 417 -4.65 -12.92 32.64
CA LEU A 417 -4.74 -12.37 31.29
C LEU A 417 -3.48 -11.58 30.90
N HIS A 418 -3.04 -10.67 31.78
CA HIS A 418 -1.82 -9.91 31.54
C HIS A 418 -0.60 -10.83 31.40
N SER A 419 -0.48 -11.85 32.24
CA SER A 419 0.62 -12.81 32.18
C SER A 419 0.61 -13.63 30.89
N VAL A 420 -0.56 -14.07 30.41
CA VAL A 420 -0.68 -14.78 29.12
C VAL A 420 -0.20 -13.88 27.98
N LEU A 421 -0.70 -12.65 27.89
CA LEU A 421 -0.29 -11.71 26.83
C LEU A 421 1.22 -11.43 26.84
N VAL A 422 1.82 -11.24 28.02
CA VAL A 422 3.28 -11.09 28.16
C VAL A 422 4.02 -12.31 27.63
N ARG A 423 3.59 -13.53 27.97
CA ARG A 423 4.22 -14.76 27.46
C ARG A 423 4.12 -14.88 25.94
N LEU A 424 2.97 -14.55 25.35
CA LEU A 424 2.81 -14.61 23.90
C LEU A 424 3.76 -13.62 23.21
N VAL A 425 3.88 -12.39 23.72
CA VAL A 425 4.86 -11.41 23.21
C VAL A 425 6.28 -11.92 23.33
N GLN A 426 6.65 -12.53 24.47
CA GLN A 426 7.99 -13.12 24.64
C GLN A 426 8.28 -14.25 23.64
N ARG A 427 7.29 -15.09 23.29
CA ARG A 427 7.43 -16.10 22.24
C ARG A 427 7.70 -15.46 20.88
N CYS A 428 7.03 -14.37 20.55
CA CYS A 428 7.27 -13.62 19.31
C CYS A 428 8.66 -12.95 19.30
N LEU A 429 9.07 -12.33 20.42
CA LEU A 429 10.38 -11.67 20.56
C LEU A 429 11.56 -12.65 20.39
N ALA A 430 11.35 -13.93 20.69
CA ALA A 430 12.35 -14.97 20.45
C ALA A 430 12.57 -15.28 18.97
N GLN A 431 11.64 -14.88 18.08
CA GLN A 431 11.69 -15.17 16.65
C GLN A 431 12.09 -13.94 15.82
N GLN A 432 11.61 -12.76 16.21
CA GLN A 432 11.84 -11.51 15.46
C GLN A 432 11.65 -10.27 16.35
N PRO A 433 12.28 -9.13 15.98
CA PRO A 433 12.02 -7.85 16.64
C PRO A 433 10.56 -7.42 16.52
N ILE A 434 10.04 -6.74 17.55
CA ILE A 434 8.66 -6.25 17.59
C ILE A 434 8.63 -4.74 17.73
N VAL A 435 7.78 -4.08 16.94
CA VAL A 435 7.40 -2.68 17.12
C VAL A 435 5.92 -2.60 17.47
N MET A 436 5.60 -2.14 18.67
CA MET A 436 4.23 -1.90 19.13
C MET A 436 3.88 -0.42 18.96
N ILE A 437 2.86 -0.13 18.16
CA ILE A 437 2.34 1.22 17.94
C ILE A 437 0.97 1.34 18.60
N LEU A 438 0.87 2.21 19.61
CA LEU A 438 -0.31 2.38 20.45
C LEU A 438 -0.85 3.80 20.27
N GLU A 439 -2.01 3.93 19.64
CA GLU A 439 -2.58 5.22 19.29
C GLU A 439 -3.67 5.69 20.26
N ASP A 440 -3.67 7.01 20.45
CA ASP A 440 -4.68 7.74 21.21
C ASP A 440 -4.74 7.36 22.71
N LEU A 441 -3.60 7.13 23.35
CA LEU A 441 -3.50 6.67 24.74
C LEU A 441 -4.27 7.52 25.76
N GLN A 442 -4.63 8.77 25.44
CA GLN A 442 -5.51 9.60 26.27
C GLN A 442 -6.89 8.96 26.53
N TRP A 443 -7.35 8.06 25.67
CA TRP A 443 -8.62 7.34 25.81
C TRP A 443 -8.44 5.92 26.37
N ALA A 444 -7.21 5.52 26.72
CA ALA A 444 -6.95 4.19 27.25
C ALA A 444 -7.43 4.06 28.71
N GLU A 445 -8.12 2.97 28.99
CA GLU A 445 -8.56 2.62 30.34
C GLU A 445 -7.38 2.22 31.26
N ALA A 446 -7.57 2.37 32.58
CA ALA A 446 -6.55 2.05 33.59
C ALA A 446 -5.95 0.63 33.43
N ASN A 447 -6.79 -0.37 33.17
CA ASN A 447 -6.34 -1.76 32.98
C ASN A 447 -5.47 -1.96 31.73
N SER A 448 -5.70 -1.16 30.69
CA SER A 448 -4.88 -1.14 29.48
C SER A 448 -3.53 -0.49 29.75
N LEU A 449 -3.50 0.57 30.56
CA LEU A 449 -2.26 1.25 30.96
C LEU A 449 -1.42 0.39 31.93
N ILE A 450 -2.04 -0.36 32.84
CA ILE A 450 -1.33 -1.33 33.69
C ILE A 450 -0.65 -2.40 32.84
N LEU A 451 -1.31 -2.88 31.78
CA LEU A 451 -0.70 -3.83 30.85
C LEU A 451 0.46 -3.19 30.06
N LEU A 452 0.31 -1.94 29.61
CA LEU A 452 1.40 -1.16 29.00
C LEU A 452 2.63 -1.10 29.93
N GLN A 453 2.41 -0.79 31.21
CA GLN A 453 3.50 -0.78 32.21
C GLN A 453 4.20 -2.14 32.32
N ARG A 454 3.46 -3.25 32.23
CA ARG A 454 4.07 -4.60 32.24
C ARG A 454 4.94 -4.83 31.01
N PHE A 455 4.48 -4.46 29.81
CA PHE A 455 5.30 -4.55 28.60
C PHE A 455 6.53 -3.65 28.66
N ASN A 456 6.39 -2.43 29.18
CA ASN A 456 7.50 -1.52 29.34
C ASN A 456 8.55 -2.05 30.34
N ARG A 457 8.15 -2.79 31.38
CA ARG A 457 9.12 -3.50 32.24
C ARG A 457 9.90 -4.60 31.51
N LEU A 458 9.33 -5.22 30.47
CA LEU A 458 10.09 -6.16 29.62
C LEU A 458 11.17 -5.43 28.84
N VAL A 459 10.85 -4.26 28.29
CA VAL A 459 11.81 -3.38 27.60
C VAL A 459 12.97 -3.00 28.52
N LEU A 460 12.66 -2.62 29.77
CA LEU A 460 13.65 -2.19 30.77
C LEU A 460 14.39 -3.34 31.46
N SER A 461 14.10 -4.60 31.13
CA SER A 461 14.79 -5.75 31.73
C SER A 461 16.26 -5.80 31.29
N GLN A 462 17.15 -6.34 32.12
CA GLN A 462 18.60 -6.42 31.83
C GLN A 462 18.96 -7.38 30.67
N THR A 463 17.98 -8.10 30.16
CA THR A 463 18.07 -8.97 28.98
C THR A 463 17.82 -8.17 27.71
N GLN A 464 18.61 -8.42 26.66
CA GLN A 464 18.31 -7.91 25.31
C GLN A 464 16.87 -8.30 24.94
N SER A 465 16.01 -7.29 24.79
CA SER A 465 14.61 -7.45 24.44
C SER A 465 14.36 -6.58 23.21
N PRO A 466 14.28 -7.15 21.99
CA PRO A 466 14.08 -6.38 20.76
C PRO A 466 12.63 -5.91 20.62
N LEU A 467 12.17 -5.10 21.57
CA LEU A 467 10.81 -4.55 21.67
C LEU A 467 10.87 -3.02 21.67
N LEU A 468 10.33 -2.41 20.62
CA LEU A 468 10.07 -0.97 20.54
C LEU A 468 8.61 -0.71 20.85
N ILE A 469 8.31 0.15 21.83
CA ILE A 469 6.93 0.59 22.11
C ILE A 469 6.82 2.08 21.81
N ILE A 470 5.89 2.46 20.93
CA ILE A 470 5.62 3.86 20.59
C ILE A 470 4.16 4.15 20.88
N GLY A 471 3.92 5.01 21.88
CA GLY A 471 2.59 5.49 22.23
C GLY A 471 2.34 6.90 21.69
N SER A 472 1.14 7.20 21.16
CA SER A 472 0.75 8.58 20.86
C SER A 472 -0.35 9.08 21.78
N TYR A 473 -0.35 10.40 22.03
CA TYR A 473 -1.43 11.06 22.76
C TYR A 473 -1.68 12.50 22.30
N SER A 474 -2.90 13.00 22.52
CA SER A 474 -3.23 14.41 22.30
C SER A 474 -2.98 15.24 23.57
N ALA A 475 -2.27 16.37 23.42
CA ALA A 475 -2.02 17.32 24.51
C ALA A 475 -3.22 18.21 24.84
N ASP A 476 -4.22 18.29 23.94
CA ASP A 476 -5.43 19.11 24.14
C ASP A 476 -6.33 18.55 25.25
N HIS A 477 -6.16 17.26 25.52
CA HIS A 477 -6.88 16.53 26.55
C HIS A 477 -5.94 16.48 27.75
N LYS A 478 -6.41 16.87 28.94
CA LYS A 478 -5.62 16.83 30.18
C LYS A 478 -4.85 15.52 30.22
N ARG A 479 -3.51 15.62 30.30
CA ARG A 479 -2.61 14.48 30.48
C ARG A 479 -3.24 13.57 31.54
N PRO A 480 -3.61 12.31 31.24
CA PRO A 480 -3.96 11.39 32.29
C PRO A 480 -2.75 11.35 33.24
N GLU A 481 -2.94 11.67 34.51
CA GLU A 481 -1.86 11.60 35.54
C GLU A 481 -1.17 10.22 35.52
N GLN A 482 -1.89 9.21 35.03
CA GLN A 482 -1.45 7.83 34.80
C GLN A 482 -0.42 7.65 33.66
N LEU A 483 -0.34 8.56 32.67
CA LEU A 483 0.68 8.52 31.60
C LEU A 483 2.02 9.10 32.05
N THR A 484 2.01 10.05 33.00
CA THR A 484 3.23 10.58 33.63
C THR A 484 3.93 9.57 34.53
N ASP A 485 3.21 8.53 34.96
CA ASP A 485 3.72 7.44 35.81
C ASP A 485 4.21 6.23 34.99
N LEU A 486 4.40 6.35 33.67
CA LEU A 486 4.99 5.27 32.85
C LEU A 486 6.53 5.33 32.95
N PRO A 487 7.17 4.49 33.80
CA PRO A 487 8.58 4.67 34.10
C PRO A 487 9.44 4.31 32.89
N GLY A 488 10.39 5.18 32.50
CA GLY A 488 11.36 4.89 31.46
C GLY A 488 10.85 4.98 30.02
N MET A 489 9.63 5.49 29.78
CA MET A 489 9.26 5.97 28.44
C MET A 489 9.88 7.35 28.20
N GLN A 490 10.58 7.50 27.07
CA GLN A 490 11.24 8.75 26.65
C GLN A 490 10.27 9.72 25.97
#